data_AF-A0A4Y9IXW6-F1
#
_entry.id   AF-A0A4Y9IXW6-F1
#
_cell.length_a   1.000
_cell.length_b   1.000
_cell.length_c   1.000
_cell.angle_alpha   90.00
_cell.angle_beta   90.00
_cell.angle_gamma   90.00
#
_symmetry.space_group_name_H-M   'P 1'
#
loop_
_entity.id
_entity.type
_entity.pdbx_description
1 polymer ?
#
loop_
_entity_poly.entity_id
_entity_poly.type
_entity_poly.pdbx_seq_one_letter_code
_entity_poly.pdbx_strand_id
1 'polypeptide(L)'
;MKRLILLPLLLLLASASVTVAAKEKSDNMKPRWMTSSLPSPKSPGYIFITAQGTGNSLEEARQRALVNLTTKLEHERGLVINSSVKVDKEASRIAGAKSSVTRQQFQMECTERGKEIVITCRAVDEYWEKNHGTYTVTELYTVNDNKRPGEGSNNDDIRLTTSYGAAPVFYSLIPGVGQFSKGSYVKGGFMLGGTAVGAAAIILCENQRADCAKKMREKPQHFDFYRNKKSQWETGRNVAIGVTAALYVYNLIDAAVAPGRRRVVVKNRSYNYTLAPVVYENGAGVGLAFNF
;
A
#
# COMPACT_ATOMS: atom_id res chain seq x y z
N MET A 1 -17.84 32.43 38.26
CA MET A 1 -17.61 30.97 38.26
C MET A 1 -17.47 30.43 36.83
N LYS A 2 -16.39 30.76 36.11
CA LYS A 2 -16.16 30.28 34.72
C LYS A 2 -14.66 30.26 34.36
N ARG A 3 -13.78 29.60 35.13
CA ARG A 3 -12.34 29.45 34.78
C ARG A 3 -11.68 28.17 35.34
N LEU A 4 -12.41 27.06 35.46
CA LEU A 4 -11.89 25.84 36.13
C LEU A 4 -12.07 24.52 35.34
N ILE A 5 -12.37 24.58 34.04
CA ILE A 5 -12.56 23.36 33.21
C ILE A 5 -11.41 23.14 32.19
N LEU A 6 -10.52 24.12 32.01
CA LEU A 6 -9.41 24.00 31.05
C LEU A 6 -8.17 23.25 31.57
N LEU A 7 -8.04 23.09 32.89
CA LEU A 7 -6.88 22.41 33.51
C LEU A 7 -6.84 20.88 33.32
N PRO A 8 -7.96 20.12 33.44
CA PRO A 8 -7.91 18.66 33.26
C PRO A 8 -7.71 18.24 31.80
N LEU A 9 -8.09 19.07 30.82
CA LEU A 9 -7.87 18.79 29.40
C LEU A 9 -6.39 18.97 29.02
N LEU A 10 -5.68 19.91 29.65
CA LEU A 10 -4.26 20.15 29.38
C LEU A 10 -3.35 19.09 30.02
N LEU A 11 -3.74 18.54 31.17
CA LEU A 11 -2.98 17.47 31.85
C LEU A 11 -3.07 16.11 31.15
N LEU A 12 -4.15 15.83 30.41
CA LEU A 12 -4.28 14.61 29.60
C LEU A 12 -3.43 14.61 28.32
N LEU A 13 -2.96 15.79 27.89
CA LEU A 13 -2.12 15.97 26.69
C LEU A 13 -0.60 15.92 27.00
N ALA A 14 -0.21 15.99 28.27
CA ALA A 14 1.20 16.10 28.69
C ALA A 14 1.89 14.78 29.04
N SER A 15 1.16 13.65 29.08
CA SER A 15 1.70 12.33 29.46
C SER A 15 2.04 11.41 28.28
N ALA A 16 2.01 11.93 27.04
CA ALA A 16 2.51 11.21 25.88
C ALA A 16 4.04 11.30 25.80
N SER A 17 4.74 10.65 26.73
CA SER A 17 6.15 10.33 26.58
C SER A 17 6.32 9.52 25.30
N VAL A 18 6.87 10.14 24.26
CA VAL A 18 7.21 9.47 23.01
C VAL A 18 8.35 8.50 23.30
N THR A 19 8.00 7.27 23.70
CA THR A 19 8.91 6.15 23.60
C THR A 19 9.14 5.93 22.10
N VAL A 20 10.39 6.09 21.67
CA VAL A 20 10.80 5.69 20.32
C VAL A 20 10.78 4.17 20.31
N ALA A 21 9.60 3.60 20.07
CA ALA A 21 9.46 2.17 19.89
C ALA A 21 10.36 1.75 18.71
N ALA A 22 11.24 0.79 18.94
CA ALA A 22 12.04 0.21 17.87
C ALA A 22 11.09 -0.29 16.78
N LYS A 23 11.34 0.10 15.53
CA LYS A 23 10.48 -0.25 14.39
C LYS A 23 10.44 -1.78 14.25
N GLU A 24 9.28 -2.38 14.50
CA GLU A 24 9.10 -3.84 14.44
C GLU A 24 8.88 -4.37 13.03
N LYS A 25 8.63 -3.50 12.04
CA LYS A 25 8.38 -3.91 10.64
C LYS A 25 8.75 -2.82 9.66
N SER A 26 9.12 -3.19 8.43
CA SER A 26 9.57 -2.24 7.39
C SER A 26 8.48 -1.23 7.02
N ASP A 27 7.21 -1.66 6.98
CA ASP A 27 6.06 -0.85 6.60
C ASP A 27 4.83 -1.19 7.44
N ASN A 28 3.91 -0.24 7.56
CA ASN A 28 2.70 -0.46 8.35
C ASN A 28 1.78 -1.55 7.80
N MET A 29 1.78 -1.74 6.48
CA MET A 29 0.99 -2.76 5.79
C MET A 29 1.90 -3.63 4.94
N LYS A 30 1.67 -4.96 4.96
CA LYS A 30 2.35 -5.90 4.07
C LYS A 30 2.13 -5.50 2.60
N PRO A 31 3.16 -5.57 1.74
CA PRO A 31 3.00 -5.31 0.32
C PRO A 31 1.99 -6.24 -0.34
N ARG A 32 1.41 -5.80 -1.47
CA ARG A 32 0.37 -6.55 -2.18
C ARG A 32 0.87 -7.90 -2.68
N TRP A 33 2.13 -7.99 -3.11
CA TRP A 33 2.73 -9.23 -3.61
C TRP A 33 2.92 -10.30 -2.52
N MET A 34 2.81 -9.96 -1.23
CA MET A 34 2.81 -10.93 -0.12
C MET A 34 1.41 -11.43 0.26
N THR A 35 0.37 -10.67 -0.05
CA THR A 35 -1.01 -10.90 0.46
C THR A 35 -2.01 -11.25 -0.63
N SER A 36 -1.60 -11.20 -1.88
CA SER A 36 -2.43 -11.45 -3.05
C SER A 36 -1.59 -12.19 -4.09
N SER A 37 -1.70 -11.85 -5.37
CA SER A 37 -0.89 -12.42 -6.43
C SER A 37 0.45 -11.71 -6.58
N LEU A 38 1.45 -12.46 -7.07
CA LEU A 38 2.68 -11.87 -7.60
C LEU A 38 2.36 -10.95 -8.80
N PRO A 39 3.21 -9.95 -9.08
CA PRO A 39 3.08 -9.15 -10.29
C PRO A 39 3.25 -10.03 -11.53
N SER A 40 2.62 -9.62 -12.64
CA SER A 40 2.85 -10.25 -13.94
C SER A 40 3.89 -9.46 -14.74
N PRO A 41 4.83 -10.16 -15.41
CA PRO A 41 5.72 -9.52 -16.35
C PRO A 41 4.93 -8.98 -17.55
N LYS A 42 5.42 -7.92 -18.20
CA LYS A 42 4.85 -7.42 -19.46
C LYS A 42 5.73 -7.78 -20.64
N SER A 43 7.04 -7.75 -20.46
CA SER A 43 8.02 -8.31 -21.41
C SER A 43 8.23 -9.80 -21.17
N PRO A 44 8.49 -10.60 -22.23
CA PRO A 44 8.90 -12.00 -22.08
C PRO A 44 10.28 -12.12 -21.44
N GLY A 45 10.61 -13.34 -21.00
CA GLY A 45 11.96 -13.72 -20.56
C GLY A 45 12.16 -13.78 -19.04
N TYR A 46 11.27 -13.20 -18.23
CA TYR A 46 11.42 -13.21 -16.78
C TYR A 46 10.13 -13.51 -16.02
N ILE A 47 10.29 -13.95 -14.76
CA ILE A 47 9.19 -14.16 -13.83
C ILE A 47 9.44 -13.43 -12.51
N PHE A 48 8.38 -13.25 -11.72
CA PHE A 48 8.49 -12.84 -10.32
C PHE A 48 8.51 -14.07 -9.42
N ILE A 49 9.38 -14.05 -8.41
CA ILE A 49 9.46 -15.10 -7.39
C ILE A 49 9.75 -14.46 -6.03
N THR A 50 9.25 -15.07 -4.98
CA THR A 50 9.55 -14.65 -3.61
C THR A 50 10.42 -15.69 -2.91
N ALA A 51 11.29 -15.20 -2.04
CA ALA A 51 12.01 -16.01 -1.07
C ALA A 51 12.00 -15.31 0.29
N GLN A 52 12.07 -16.11 1.35
CA GLN A 52 12.02 -15.65 2.72
C GLN A 52 13.24 -16.16 3.47
N GLY A 53 13.79 -15.36 4.36
CA GLY A 53 14.87 -15.74 5.26
C GLY A 53 14.65 -15.18 6.65
N THR A 54 15.17 -15.87 7.66
CA THR A 54 15.10 -15.46 9.06
C THR A 54 16.51 -15.36 9.64
N GLY A 55 16.76 -14.42 10.55
CA GLY A 55 18.09 -14.21 11.13
C GLY A 55 18.05 -13.33 12.38
N ASN A 56 19.16 -13.29 13.10
CA ASN A 56 19.33 -12.43 14.28
C ASN A 56 19.65 -10.98 13.89
N SER A 57 20.05 -10.76 12.63
CA SER A 57 20.18 -9.45 12.00
C SER A 57 19.40 -9.40 10.68
N LEU A 58 19.17 -8.18 10.19
CA LEU A 58 18.48 -7.97 8.92
C LEU A 58 19.32 -8.52 7.76
N GLU A 59 20.64 -8.30 7.80
CA GLU A 59 21.61 -8.76 6.82
C GLU A 59 21.69 -10.29 6.76
N GLU A 60 21.68 -10.96 7.93
CA GLU A 60 21.64 -12.41 7.99
C GLU A 60 20.33 -12.95 7.38
N ALA A 61 19.19 -12.34 7.72
CA ALA A 61 17.91 -12.73 7.17
C ALA A 61 17.85 -12.55 5.63
N ARG A 62 18.44 -11.47 5.08
CA ARG A 62 18.59 -11.27 3.62
C ARG A 62 19.46 -12.36 2.99
N GLN A 63 20.61 -12.68 3.60
CA GLN A 63 21.48 -13.73 3.08
C GLN A 63 20.77 -15.09 3.07
N ARG A 64 20.01 -15.42 4.12
CA ARG A 64 19.20 -16.65 4.14
C ARG A 64 18.06 -16.61 3.12
N ALA A 65 17.46 -15.45 2.85
CA ALA A 65 16.45 -15.30 1.80
C ALA A 65 17.05 -15.59 0.42
N LEU A 66 18.26 -15.12 0.15
CA LEU A 66 18.99 -15.40 -1.08
C LEU A 66 19.31 -16.90 -1.21
N VAL A 67 19.78 -17.56 -0.15
CA VAL A 67 20.02 -19.03 -0.17
C VAL A 67 18.71 -19.79 -0.42
N ASN A 68 17.61 -19.37 0.19
CA ASN A 68 16.31 -20.00 -0.06
C ASN A 68 15.81 -19.76 -1.50
N LEU A 69 16.12 -18.60 -2.10
CA LEU A 69 15.86 -18.35 -3.52
C LEU A 69 16.64 -19.33 -4.39
N THR A 70 17.94 -19.53 -4.13
CA THR A 70 18.77 -20.43 -4.93
C THR A 70 18.25 -21.86 -4.87
N THR A 71 17.98 -22.38 -3.67
CA THR A 71 17.41 -23.73 -3.48
C THR A 71 16.07 -23.89 -4.19
N LYS A 72 15.22 -22.84 -4.16
CA LYS A 72 13.93 -22.86 -4.84
C LYS A 72 14.10 -22.93 -6.37
N LEU A 73 15.05 -22.20 -6.93
CA LEU A 73 15.36 -22.25 -8.36
C LEU A 73 15.91 -23.61 -8.77
N GLU A 74 16.76 -24.24 -7.96
CA GLU A 74 17.26 -25.60 -8.22
C GLU A 74 16.11 -26.62 -8.28
N HIS A 75 15.23 -26.59 -7.28
CA HIS A 75 14.13 -27.56 -7.18
C HIS A 75 13.02 -27.33 -8.22
N GLU A 76 12.57 -26.08 -8.41
CA GLU A 76 11.42 -25.79 -9.29
C GLU A 76 11.79 -25.79 -10.78
N ARG A 77 13.05 -25.47 -11.12
CA ARG A 77 13.50 -25.41 -12.52
C ARG A 77 14.48 -26.53 -12.91
N GLY A 78 14.89 -27.39 -11.97
CA GLY A 78 15.84 -28.47 -12.25
C GLY A 78 17.23 -27.95 -12.62
N LEU A 79 17.64 -26.85 -11.99
CA LEU A 79 18.91 -26.18 -12.23
C LEU A 79 19.97 -26.70 -11.26
N VAL A 80 21.21 -26.81 -11.71
CA VAL A 80 22.37 -27.02 -10.83
C VAL A 80 23.18 -25.73 -10.79
N ILE A 81 23.35 -25.12 -9.62
CA ILE A 81 24.09 -23.86 -9.51
C ILE A 81 25.59 -24.16 -9.38
N ASN A 82 26.40 -23.71 -10.35
CA ASN A 82 27.83 -24.05 -10.44
C ASN A 82 28.74 -23.16 -9.58
N SER A 83 28.17 -22.18 -8.88
CA SER A 83 28.85 -21.36 -7.85
C SER A 83 29.70 -20.20 -8.38
N SER A 84 29.04 -19.12 -8.81
CA SER A 84 29.51 -17.75 -8.55
C SER A 84 28.31 -16.80 -8.49
N VAL A 85 28.10 -16.14 -7.35
CA VAL A 85 27.07 -15.10 -7.21
C VAL A 85 27.76 -13.75 -7.39
N LYS A 86 27.60 -13.13 -8.56
CA LYS A 86 28.06 -11.74 -8.78
C LYS A 86 26.99 -10.80 -8.27
N VAL A 87 27.33 -9.97 -7.27
CA VAL A 87 26.43 -8.99 -6.68
C VAL A 87 26.73 -7.62 -7.28
N ASP A 88 25.88 -7.18 -8.20
CA ASP A 88 25.94 -5.83 -8.74
C ASP A 88 25.01 -4.94 -7.91
N LYS A 89 25.57 -3.89 -7.30
CA LYS A 89 24.81 -2.86 -6.56
C LYS A 89 24.81 -1.58 -7.37
N GLU A 90 23.72 -1.30 -8.06
CA GLU A 90 23.55 0.00 -8.71
C GLU A 90 22.86 0.99 -7.75
N ALA A 91 23.54 2.07 -7.41
CA ALA A 91 22.96 3.20 -6.70
C ALA A 91 22.55 4.27 -7.72
N SER A 92 21.26 4.36 -8.05
CA SER A 92 20.75 5.46 -8.88
C SER A 92 20.29 6.62 -8.00
N ARG A 93 20.93 7.79 -8.14
CA ARG A 93 20.46 9.05 -7.56
C ARG A 93 19.49 9.71 -8.54
N ILE A 94 18.18 9.61 -8.28
CA ILE A 94 17.19 10.43 -8.97
C ILE A 94 17.19 11.81 -8.30
N ALA A 95 17.56 12.85 -9.03
CA ALA A 95 17.58 14.23 -8.54
C ALA A 95 16.20 14.63 -7.98
N GLY A 96 16.18 15.12 -6.74
CA GLY A 96 15.00 15.75 -6.12
C GLY A 96 14.10 14.88 -5.24
N ALA A 97 14.28 13.55 -5.20
CA ALA A 97 13.55 12.68 -4.28
C ALA A 97 14.52 11.78 -3.51
N LYS A 98 14.32 11.65 -2.19
CA LYS A 98 15.03 10.69 -1.31
C LYS A 98 14.64 9.23 -1.64
N SER A 99 14.84 8.79 -2.87
CA SER A 99 14.68 7.40 -3.29
C SER A 99 15.98 6.96 -3.95
N SER A 100 16.95 6.57 -3.12
CA SER A 100 18.05 5.72 -3.57
C SER A 100 17.44 4.35 -3.85
N VAL A 101 17.13 4.05 -5.10
CA VAL A 101 16.81 2.67 -5.49
C VAL A 101 18.15 1.96 -5.61
N THR A 102 18.60 1.34 -4.51
CA THR A 102 19.71 0.38 -4.57
C THR A 102 19.20 -0.86 -5.28
N ARG A 103 19.46 -1.00 -6.57
CA ARG A 103 19.14 -2.24 -7.28
C ARG A 103 20.23 -3.25 -6.93
N GLN A 104 19.84 -4.30 -6.21
CA GLN A 104 20.70 -5.46 -5.99
C GLN A 104 20.37 -6.50 -7.06
N GLN A 105 21.37 -6.84 -7.86
CA GLN A 105 21.28 -7.88 -8.87
C GLN A 105 22.29 -8.98 -8.53
N PHE A 106 21.85 -10.22 -8.67
CA PHE A 106 22.59 -11.44 -8.42
C PHE A 106 22.65 -12.21 -9.72
N GLN A 107 23.84 -12.40 -10.28
CA GLN A 107 24.04 -13.28 -11.43
C GLN A 107 24.58 -14.61 -10.95
N MET A 108 24.03 -15.70 -11.49
CA MET A 108 24.33 -17.06 -11.10
C MET A 108 24.62 -17.90 -12.34
N GLU A 109 25.78 -18.54 -12.37
CA GLU A 109 26.14 -19.53 -13.38
C GLU A 109 25.51 -20.88 -12.99
N CYS A 110 24.65 -21.40 -13.87
CA CYS A 110 23.85 -22.60 -13.63
C CYS A 110 23.98 -23.58 -14.80
N THR A 111 23.70 -24.86 -14.54
CA THR A 111 23.57 -25.89 -15.57
C THR A 111 22.11 -26.33 -15.64
N GLU A 112 21.49 -26.20 -16.80
CA GLU A 112 20.15 -26.73 -17.11
C GLU A 112 20.29 -27.85 -18.14
N ARG A 113 19.99 -29.10 -17.76
CA ARG A 113 20.05 -30.27 -18.66
C ARG A 113 21.41 -30.41 -19.39
N GLY A 114 22.51 -30.16 -18.67
CA GLY A 114 23.87 -30.23 -19.20
C GLY A 114 24.32 -29.02 -20.02
N LYS A 115 23.51 -27.96 -20.15
CA LYS A 115 23.88 -26.69 -20.78
C LYS A 115 24.14 -25.63 -19.72
N GLU A 116 25.29 -24.97 -19.82
CA GLU A 116 25.59 -23.80 -18.98
C GLU A 116 24.69 -22.62 -19.40
N ILE A 117 24.03 -22.02 -18.42
CA ILE A 117 23.17 -20.85 -18.55
C ILE A 117 23.50 -19.85 -17.44
N VAL A 118 23.27 -18.57 -17.69
CA VAL A 118 23.40 -17.52 -16.66
C VAL A 118 22.03 -17.01 -16.29
N ILE A 119 21.71 -17.12 -15.01
CA ILE A 119 20.45 -16.61 -14.45
C ILE A 119 20.73 -15.29 -13.77
N THR A 120 19.91 -14.30 -14.08
CA THR A 120 19.97 -12.98 -13.43
C THR A 120 18.76 -12.80 -12.54
N CYS A 121 19.02 -12.68 -11.23
CA CYS A 121 18.03 -12.42 -10.21
C CYS A 121 18.15 -10.95 -9.77
N ARG A 122 17.10 -10.15 -9.87
CA ARG A 122 17.10 -8.76 -9.40
C ARG A 122 16.10 -8.59 -8.27
N ALA A 123 16.56 -8.06 -7.14
CA ALA A 123 15.69 -7.68 -6.02
C ALA A 123 14.84 -6.46 -6.42
N VAL A 124 13.52 -6.59 -6.27
CA VAL A 124 12.52 -5.58 -6.65
C VAL A 124 11.95 -4.87 -5.44
N ASP A 125 11.63 -5.64 -4.40
CA ASP A 125 11.02 -5.14 -3.17
C ASP A 125 11.41 -6.03 -1.98
N GLU A 126 11.39 -5.46 -0.78
CA GLU A 126 11.71 -6.15 0.48
C GLU A 126 10.69 -5.76 1.55
N TYR A 127 10.22 -6.73 2.31
CA TYR A 127 9.46 -6.50 3.53
C TYR A 127 10.03 -7.31 4.69
N TRP A 128 10.25 -6.65 5.83
CA TRP A 128 10.80 -7.29 7.01
C TRP A 128 9.96 -7.06 8.25
N GLU A 129 9.93 -8.06 9.13
CA GLU A 129 9.30 -8.01 10.46
C GLU A 129 10.32 -8.48 11.50
N LYS A 130 10.32 -7.84 12.66
CA LYS A 130 11.16 -8.18 13.81
C LYS A 130 10.24 -8.66 14.93
N ASN A 131 10.34 -9.95 15.24
CA ASN A 131 9.59 -10.58 16.32
C ASN A 131 10.58 -11.12 17.35
N HIS A 132 10.50 -10.67 18.60
CA HIS A 132 11.34 -11.16 19.71
C HIS A 132 12.86 -11.22 19.38
N GLY A 133 13.38 -10.19 18.70
CA GLY A 133 14.80 -10.13 18.32
C GLY A 133 15.17 -10.86 17.03
N THR A 134 14.26 -11.66 16.46
CA THR A 134 14.46 -12.34 15.17
C THR A 134 13.87 -11.51 14.04
N TYR A 135 14.67 -11.26 13.00
CA TYR A 135 14.21 -10.65 11.75
C TYR A 135 13.73 -11.72 10.78
N THR A 136 12.56 -11.50 10.20
CA THR A 136 12.03 -12.27 9.08
C THR A 136 11.94 -11.34 7.88
N VAL A 137 12.71 -11.62 6.84
CA VAL A 137 12.77 -10.85 5.61
C VAL A 137 12.11 -11.65 4.50
N THR A 138 11.20 -11.05 3.77
CA THR A 138 10.68 -11.58 2.51
C THR A 138 11.07 -10.63 1.39
N GLU A 139 11.74 -11.16 0.37
CA GLU A 139 12.16 -10.40 -0.80
C GLU A 139 11.41 -10.89 -2.04
N LEU A 140 11.08 -9.93 -2.90
CA LEU A 140 10.54 -10.16 -4.22
C LEU A 140 11.65 -10.00 -5.24
N TYR A 141 11.90 -11.05 -6.01
CA TYR A 141 12.88 -11.06 -7.08
C TYR A 141 12.21 -11.15 -8.44
N THR A 142 12.88 -10.58 -9.44
CA THR A 142 12.70 -11.02 -10.82
C THR A 142 13.79 -12.02 -11.17
N VAL A 143 13.44 -13.06 -11.93
CA VAL A 143 14.38 -14.07 -12.41
C VAL A 143 14.32 -14.11 -13.92
N ASN A 144 15.43 -13.73 -14.55
CA ASN A 144 15.62 -13.74 -16.00
C ASN A 144 16.53 -14.88 -16.40
N ASP A 145 16.15 -15.56 -17.47
CA ASP A 145 17.01 -16.52 -18.16
C ASP A 145 17.69 -15.76 -19.30
N ASN A 146 19.01 -15.55 -19.24
CA ASN A 146 19.73 -14.73 -20.23
C ASN A 146 19.90 -15.44 -21.59
N LYS A 147 18.87 -16.17 -22.04
CA LYS A 147 18.84 -16.91 -23.31
C LYS A 147 18.83 -16.00 -24.54
N ARG A 148 18.33 -14.76 -24.42
CA ARG A 148 18.23 -13.80 -25.54
C ARG A 148 18.60 -12.38 -25.12
N PRO A 149 19.48 -11.68 -25.86
CA PRO A 149 19.72 -10.26 -25.67
C PRO A 149 18.41 -9.48 -25.91
N GLY A 150 18.03 -8.61 -24.97
CA GLY A 150 16.80 -7.83 -25.09
C GLY A 150 15.53 -8.56 -24.66
N GLU A 151 15.62 -9.64 -23.89
CA GLU A 151 14.50 -10.19 -23.09
C GLU A 151 14.85 -10.09 -21.59
N GLY A 152 13.85 -9.84 -20.74
CA GLY A 152 14.03 -9.82 -19.28
C GLY A 152 13.55 -8.58 -18.53
N SER A 153 13.79 -8.59 -17.22
CA SER A 153 13.22 -7.62 -16.28
C SER A 153 13.62 -6.16 -16.52
N ASN A 154 14.72 -5.90 -17.22
CA ASN A 154 15.20 -4.53 -17.48
C ASN A 154 14.46 -3.83 -18.64
N ASN A 155 13.69 -4.60 -19.42
CA ASN A 155 12.82 -4.08 -20.48
C ASN A 155 11.50 -3.53 -19.95
N ASP A 156 11.13 -3.86 -18.72
CA ASP A 156 9.96 -3.30 -18.07
C ASP A 156 10.39 -2.20 -17.08
N ASP A 157 9.63 -1.11 -17.05
CA ASP A 157 9.70 -0.13 -15.98
C ASP A 157 8.95 -0.69 -14.75
N ILE A 158 9.73 -1.29 -13.85
CA ILE A 158 9.24 -1.85 -12.59
C ILE A 158 9.40 -0.81 -11.47
N ARG A 159 8.28 -0.33 -10.95
CA ARG A 159 8.24 0.72 -9.92
C ARG A 159 7.40 0.31 -8.73
N LEU A 160 7.84 0.74 -7.55
CA LEU A 160 7.08 0.62 -6.32
C LEU A 160 6.21 1.86 -6.12
N THR A 161 4.96 1.66 -5.74
CA THR A 161 4.07 2.75 -5.37
C THR A 161 3.09 2.33 -4.28
N THR A 162 2.72 3.29 -3.45
CA THR A 162 1.61 3.19 -2.48
C THR A 162 0.37 3.94 -2.95
N SER A 163 0.42 4.59 -4.13
CA SER A 163 -0.68 5.35 -4.71
C SER A 163 -1.56 4.46 -5.59
N TYR A 164 -2.87 4.61 -5.40
CA TYR A 164 -3.92 3.86 -6.09
C TYR A 164 -4.73 4.74 -7.07
N GLY A 165 -4.36 6.01 -7.24
CA GLY A 165 -5.09 6.96 -8.07
C GLY A 165 -6.51 7.23 -7.55
N ALA A 166 -7.44 7.57 -8.44
CA ALA A 166 -8.82 7.92 -8.09
C ALA A 166 -9.74 6.72 -7.84
N ALA A 167 -9.36 5.51 -8.27
CA ALA A 167 -10.22 4.32 -8.15
C ALA A 167 -10.75 4.05 -6.71
N PRO A 168 -9.94 4.19 -5.64
CA PRO A 168 -10.44 4.01 -4.28
C PRO A 168 -11.49 5.05 -3.85
N VAL A 169 -11.50 6.24 -4.44
CA VAL A 169 -12.53 7.27 -4.17
C VAL A 169 -13.88 6.78 -4.67
N PHE A 170 -13.93 6.25 -5.90
CA PHE A 170 -15.15 5.66 -6.45
C PHE A 170 -15.65 4.49 -5.61
N TYR A 171 -14.76 3.61 -5.17
CA TYR A 171 -15.14 2.51 -4.29
C TYR A 171 -15.64 3.00 -2.92
N SER A 172 -15.21 4.18 -2.46
CA SER A 172 -15.61 4.73 -1.17
C SER A 172 -16.99 5.37 -1.15
N LEU A 173 -17.71 5.37 -2.28
CA LEU A 173 -19.16 5.60 -2.30
C LEU A 173 -19.90 4.62 -1.37
N ILE A 174 -19.37 3.39 -1.25
CA ILE A 174 -19.75 2.49 -0.16
C ILE A 174 -18.72 2.68 0.97
N PRO A 175 -19.16 3.08 2.18
CA PRO A 175 -18.26 3.33 3.30
C PRO A 175 -17.28 2.17 3.54
N GLY A 176 -15.98 2.48 3.63
CA GLY A 176 -14.94 1.51 3.91
C GLY A 176 -14.40 0.71 2.72
N VAL A 177 -15.13 0.59 1.61
CA VAL A 177 -14.71 -0.29 0.49
C VAL A 177 -13.45 0.22 -0.21
N GLY A 178 -13.28 1.53 -0.38
CA GLY A 178 -12.01 2.06 -0.92
C GLY A 178 -10.81 1.77 -0.02
N GLN A 179 -10.98 1.75 1.30
CA GLN A 179 -9.93 1.37 2.24
C GLN A 179 -9.59 -0.13 2.15
N PHE A 180 -10.60 -0.99 1.96
CA PHE A 180 -10.38 -2.41 1.68
C PHE A 180 -9.60 -2.63 0.38
N SER A 181 -9.91 -1.87 -0.68
CA SER A 181 -9.18 -1.94 -1.96
C SER A 181 -7.70 -1.53 -1.83
N LYS A 182 -7.41 -0.59 -0.93
CA LYS A 182 -6.05 -0.17 -0.55
C LYS A 182 -5.38 -1.13 0.43
N GLY A 183 -6.14 -2.05 1.01
CA GLY A 183 -5.66 -3.03 1.95
C GLY A 183 -5.64 -2.61 3.43
N SER A 184 -6.28 -1.50 3.77
CA SER A 184 -6.44 -1.04 5.15
C SER A 184 -7.75 -1.57 5.75
N TYR A 185 -7.76 -2.85 6.13
CA TYR A 185 -8.98 -3.52 6.61
C TYR A 185 -9.51 -2.95 7.93
N VAL A 186 -8.64 -2.59 8.87
CA VAL A 186 -9.06 -2.01 10.14
C VAL A 186 -9.77 -0.67 9.91
N LYS A 187 -9.16 0.22 9.13
CA LYS A 187 -9.77 1.51 8.78
C LYS A 187 -11.08 1.33 8.02
N GLY A 188 -11.10 0.45 7.00
CA GLY A 188 -12.32 0.20 6.24
C GLY A 188 -13.45 -0.36 7.11
N GLY A 189 -13.14 -1.24 8.07
CA GLY A 189 -14.10 -1.77 9.04
C GLY A 189 -14.66 -0.69 9.95
N PHE A 190 -13.82 0.24 10.43
CA PHE A 190 -14.29 1.39 11.22
C PHE A 190 -15.20 2.33 10.42
N MET A 191 -14.88 2.60 9.14
CA MET A 191 -15.74 3.42 8.29
C MET A 191 -17.09 2.77 8.05
N LEU A 192 -17.09 1.48 7.65
CA LEU A 192 -18.31 0.74 7.40
C LEU A 192 -19.16 0.60 8.65
N GLY A 193 -18.55 0.15 9.76
CA GLY A 193 -19.22 -0.05 11.03
C GLY A 193 -19.73 1.26 11.64
N GLY A 194 -18.93 2.32 11.59
CA GLY A 194 -19.31 3.64 12.08
C GLY A 194 -20.50 4.21 11.31
N THR A 195 -20.51 4.10 9.98
CA THR A 195 -21.66 4.54 9.17
C THR A 195 -22.89 3.66 9.41
N ALA A 196 -22.73 2.35 9.59
CA ALA A 196 -23.84 1.44 9.91
C ALA A 196 -24.50 1.78 11.27
N VAL A 197 -23.69 2.03 12.30
CA VAL A 197 -24.18 2.47 13.62
C VAL A 197 -24.87 3.84 13.51
N GLY A 198 -24.30 4.77 12.74
CA GLY A 198 -24.91 6.06 12.45
C GLY A 198 -26.29 5.93 11.80
N ALA A 199 -26.41 5.10 10.75
CA ALA A 199 -27.67 4.83 10.08
C ALA A 199 -28.71 4.21 11.03
N ALA A 200 -28.31 3.23 11.86
CA ALA A 200 -29.18 2.64 12.87
C ALA A 200 -29.65 3.68 13.89
N ALA A 201 -28.77 4.56 14.37
CA ALA A 201 -29.12 5.63 15.29
C ALA A 201 -30.13 6.62 14.68
N ILE A 202 -29.97 6.98 13.40
CA ILE A 202 -30.92 7.83 12.68
C ILE A 202 -32.31 7.18 12.63
N ILE A 203 -32.38 5.90 12.24
CA ILE A 203 -33.64 5.14 12.15
C ILE A 203 -34.30 5.04 13.53
N LEU A 204 -33.53 4.69 14.57
CA LEU A 204 -34.05 4.58 15.93
C LEU A 204 -34.60 5.90 16.44
N CYS A 205 -33.88 7.00 16.26
CA CYS A 205 -34.35 8.33 16.68
C CYS A 205 -35.61 8.75 15.92
N GLU A 206 -35.69 8.45 14.61
CA GLU A 206 -36.86 8.77 13.81
C GLU A 206 -38.10 7.95 14.21
N ASN A 207 -37.92 6.65 14.44
CA ASN A 207 -38.99 5.77 14.93
C ASN A 207 -39.52 6.25 16.29
N GLN A 208 -38.64 6.63 17.21
CA GLN A 208 -39.05 7.08 18.54
C GLN A 208 -39.68 8.47 18.52
N ARG A 209 -39.25 9.35 17.61
CA ARG A 209 -39.90 10.62 17.33
C ARG A 209 -41.31 10.42 16.78
N ALA A 210 -41.51 9.47 15.87
CA ALA A 210 -42.80 9.14 15.28
C ALA A 210 -43.76 8.53 16.33
N ASP A 211 -43.27 7.61 17.16
CA ASP A 211 -44.05 7.02 18.27
C ASP A 211 -44.48 8.10 19.28
N CYS A 212 -43.60 9.03 19.64
CA CYS A 212 -43.98 10.16 20.49
C CYS A 212 -45.05 11.04 19.82
N ALA A 213 -44.96 11.28 18.51
CA ALA A 213 -45.98 12.04 17.76
C ALA A 213 -47.35 11.33 17.75
N LYS A 214 -47.37 10.00 17.67
CA LYS A 214 -48.59 9.20 17.80
C LYS A 214 -49.17 9.31 19.22
N LYS A 215 -48.34 9.14 20.25
CA LYS A 215 -48.76 9.25 21.66
C LYS A 215 -49.29 10.63 22.05
N MET A 216 -48.80 11.71 21.41
CA MET A 216 -49.37 13.06 21.57
C MET A 216 -50.85 13.12 21.15
N ARG A 217 -51.24 12.37 20.12
CA ARG A 217 -52.63 12.31 19.63
C ARG A 217 -53.51 11.41 20.49
N GLU A 218 -52.96 10.27 20.93
CA GLU A 218 -53.70 9.26 21.70
C GLU A 218 -53.85 9.63 23.18
N LYS A 219 -52.94 10.42 23.75
CA LYS A 219 -52.93 10.80 25.17
C LYS A 219 -52.83 12.33 25.35
N PRO A 220 -53.91 13.07 25.11
CA PRO A 220 -53.91 14.53 25.21
C PRO A 220 -53.48 15.05 26.59
N GLN A 221 -53.81 14.31 27.66
CA GLN A 221 -53.44 14.64 29.04
C GLN A 221 -51.93 14.70 29.32
N HIS A 222 -51.10 14.12 28.45
CA HIS A 222 -49.63 14.13 28.58
C HIS A 222 -48.96 14.77 27.36
N PHE A 223 -49.66 15.67 26.67
CA PHE A 223 -49.21 16.26 25.41
C PHE A 223 -47.81 16.88 25.51
N ASP A 224 -47.56 17.75 26.51
CA ASP A 224 -46.30 18.46 26.64
C ASP A 224 -45.11 17.53 26.94
N PHE A 225 -45.36 16.46 27.69
CA PHE A 225 -44.34 15.44 27.95
C PHE A 225 -43.88 14.75 26.66
N TYR A 226 -44.84 14.28 25.84
CA TYR A 226 -44.52 13.64 24.57
C TYR A 226 -44.00 14.62 23.52
N ARG A 227 -44.43 15.89 23.55
CA ARG A 227 -43.87 16.98 22.73
C ARG A 227 -42.39 17.19 23.02
N ASN A 228 -42.02 17.29 24.30
CA ASN A 228 -40.63 17.48 24.70
C ASN A 228 -39.76 16.27 24.32
N LYS A 229 -40.23 15.05 24.56
CA LYS A 229 -39.52 13.83 24.12
C LYS A 229 -39.36 13.76 22.60
N LYS A 230 -40.40 14.10 21.84
CA LYS A 230 -40.33 14.17 20.38
C LYS A 230 -39.22 15.13 19.92
N SER A 231 -39.15 16.32 20.53
CA SER A 231 -38.10 17.31 20.23
C SER A 231 -36.69 16.80 20.58
N GLN A 232 -36.53 16.09 21.69
CA GLN A 232 -35.25 15.45 22.05
C GLN A 232 -34.82 14.38 21.04
N TRP A 233 -35.74 13.51 20.60
CA TRP A 233 -35.46 12.51 19.57
C TRP A 233 -35.16 13.12 18.21
N GLU A 234 -35.83 14.22 17.86
CA GLU A 234 -35.50 15.01 16.67
C GLU A 234 -34.08 15.59 16.73
N THR A 235 -33.71 16.16 17.88
CA THR A 235 -32.35 16.67 18.12
C THR A 235 -31.33 15.53 17.99
N GLY A 236 -31.61 14.37 18.61
CA GLY A 236 -30.76 13.17 18.51
C GLY A 236 -30.59 12.69 17.07
N ARG A 237 -31.68 12.62 16.30
CA ARG A 237 -31.65 12.27 14.87
C ARG A 237 -30.76 13.24 14.08
N ASN A 238 -30.92 14.54 14.27
CA ASN A 238 -30.16 15.56 13.54
C ASN A 238 -28.66 15.49 13.88
N VAL A 239 -28.30 15.23 15.15
CA VAL A 239 -26.92 14.99 15.56
C VAL A 239 -26.36 13.72 14.90
N ALA A 240 -27.13 12.62 14.90
CA ALA A 240 -26.72 11.37 14.27
C ALA A 240 -26.51 11.53 12.74
N ILE A 241 -27.39 12.28 12.06
CA ILE A 241 -27.21 12.65 10.64
C ILE A 241 -25.90 13.43 10.46
N GLY A 242 -25.67 14.46 11.27
CA GLY A 242 -24.45 15.28 11.17
C GLY A 242 -23.16 14.48 11.36
N VAL A 243 -23.10 13.65 12.41
CA VAL A 243 -21.94 12.78 12.68
C VAL A 243 -21.73 11.76 11.54
N THR A 244 -22.81 11.13 11.06
CA THR A 244 -22.73 10.14 9.98
C THR A 244 -22.28 10.77 8.67
N ALA A 245 -22.78 11.97 8.34
CA ALA A 245 -22.36 12.72 7.17
C ALA A 245 -20.90 13.13 7.24
N ALA A 246 -20.43 13.61 8.41
CA ALA A 246 -19.03 13.94 8.62
C ALA A 246 -18.11 12.71 8.45
N LEU A 247 -18.50 11.56 9.01
CA LEU A 247 -17.77 10.30 8.84
C LEU A 247 -17.72 9.87 7.37
N TYR A 248 -18.83 10.03 6.64
CA TYR A 248 -18.91 9.69 5.21
C TYR A 248 -17.97 10.57 4.36
N VAL A 249 -17.96 11.88 4.60
CA VAL A 249 -17.04 12.81 3.92
C VAL A 249 -15.58 12.46 4.25
N TYR A 250 -15.28 12.17 5.51
CA TYR A 250 -13.94 11.74 5.92
C TYR A 250 -13.50 10.46 5.18
N ASN A 251 -14.39 9.47 5.05
CA ASN A 251 -14.11 8.24 4.30
C ASN A 251 -13.72 8.53 2.83
N LEU A 252 -14.39 9.47 2.15
CA LEU A 252 -14.04 9.86 0.78
C LEU A 252 -12.67 10.54 0.70
N ILE A 253 -12.39 11.47 1.61
CA ILE A 253 -11.11 12.20 1.65
C ILE A 253 -9.95 11.25 1.96
N ASP A 254 -10.09 10.40 2.97
CA ASP A 254 -9.06 9.42 3.32
C ASP A 254 -8.86 8.42 2.18
N ALA A 255 -9.91 8.06 1.46
CA ALA A 255 -9.80 7.23 0.25
C ALA A 255 -9.12 7.96 -0.94
N ALA A 256 -9.14 9.28 -1.00
CA ALA A 256 -8.39 10.03 -2.01
C ALA A 256 -6.90 10.14 -1.64
N VAL A 257 -6.61 10.44 -0.38
CA VAL A 257 -5.27 10.90 0.04
C VAL A 257 -4.43 9.79 0.68
N ALA A 258 -5.04 8.86 1.41
CA ALA A 258 -4.26 7.91 2.20
C ALA A 258 -3.46 6.93 1.33
N PRO A 259 -2.19 6.65 1.66
CA PRO A 259 -1.43 5.61 0.98
C PRO A 259 -2.04 4.23 1.26
N GLY A 260 -2.05 3.36 0.25
CA GLY A 260 -2.42 1.95 0.40
C GLY A 260 -1.21 1.04 0.59
N ARG A 261 -1.45 -0.28 0.59
CA ARG A 261 -0.39 -1.28 0.54
C ARG A 261 0.56 -1.00 -0.63
N ARG A 262 1.86 -1.05 -0.36
CA ARG A 262 2.87 -0.96 -1.42
C ARG A 262 2.63 -2.03 -2.46
N ARG A 263 2.67 -1.66 -3.74
CA ARG A 263 2.51 -2.55 -4.88
C ARG A 263 3.61 -2.31 -5.91
N VAL A 264 3.91 -3.36 -6.64
CA VAL A 264 4.75 -3.30 -7.84
C VAL A 264 3.85 -2.95 -9.02
N VAL A 265 4.24 -1.95 -9.79
CA VAL A 265 3.64 -1.61 -11.07
C VAL A 265 4.66 -1.91 -12.14
N VAL A 266 4.28 -2.78 -13.08
CA VAL A 266 5.08 -3.19 -14.23
C VAL A 266 4.48 -2.54 -15.46
N LYS A 267 5.28 -1.75 -16.17
CA LYS A 267 4.92 -1.15 -17.46
C LYS A 267 5.97 -1.54 -18.49
N ASN A 268 5.57 -1.64 -19.75
CA ASN A 268 6.55 -1.65 -20.83
C ASN A 268 7.39 -0.38 -20.72
N ARG A 269 8.71 -0.52 -20.82
CA ARG A 269 9.58 0.65 -20.89
C ARG A 269 9.25 1.38 -22.19
N SER A 270 8.69 2.58 -22.04
CA SER A 270 8.45 3.47 -23.16
C SER A 270 9.74 4.21 -23.43
N TYR A 271 10.29 4.05 -24.63
CA TYR A 271 11.36 4.90 -25.11
C TYR A 271 10.77 6.28 -25.39
N ASN A 272 11.33 7.32 -24.77
CA ASN A 272 10.91 8.68 -25.03
C ASN A 272 11.71 9.21 -26.22
N TYR A 273 10.99 9.60 -27.27
CA TYR A 273 11.56 10.28 -28.42
C TYR A 273 11.36 11.77 -28.24
N THR A 274 12.46 12.52 -28.28
CA THR A 274 12.38 13.98 -28.33
C THR A 274 12.81 14.42 -29.72
N LEU A 275 11.93 15.16 -30.39
CA LEU A 275 12.26 15.90 -31.61
C LEU A 275 12.49 17.35 -31.21
N ALA A 276 13.65 17.90 -31.54
CA ALA A 276 13.97 19.30 -31.29
C ALA A 276 14.49 19.95 -32.58
N PRO A 277 14.09 21.19 -32.89
CA PRO A 277 14.71 21.93 -33.98
C PRO A 277 16.17 22.24 -33.63
N VAL A 278 17.07 22.06 -34.58
CA VAL A 278 18.50 22.35 -34.41
C VAL A 278 18.92 23.31 -35.53
N VAL A 279 19.63 24.38 -35.16
CA VAL A 279 20.16 25.36 -36.10
C VAL A 279 21.68 25.19 -36.15
N TYR A 280 22.22 25.13 -37.36
CA TYR A 280 23.65 25.07 -37.65
C TYR A 280 24.03 26.28 -38.50
N GLU A 281 25.33 26.57 -38.63
CA GLU A 281 25.83 27.78 -39.33
C GLU A 281 25.28 27.95 -40.76
N ASN A 282 24.95 26.84 -41.44
CA ASN A 282 24.45 26.85 -42.83
C ASN A 282 23.02 26.31 -43.00
N GLY A 283 22.20 26.23 -41.94
CA GLY A 283 20.80 25.82 -42.09
C GLY A 283 20.09 25.38 -40.81
N ALA A 284 18.83 24.96 -40.95
CA ALA A 284 18.02 24.41 -39.87
C ALA A 284 17.64 22.95 -40.17
N GLY A 285 17.57 22.13 -39.13
CA GLY A 285 17.18 20.72 -39.19
C GLY A 285 16.38 20.28 -37.97
N VAL A 286 16.08 18.98 -37.90
CA VAL A 286 15.41 18.35 -36.76
C VAL A 286 16.34 17.33 -36.14
N GLY A 287 16.67 17.53 -34.87
CA GLY A 287 17.40 16.58 -34.04
C GLY A 287 16.44 15.58 -33.40
N LEU A 288 16.78 14.31 -33.51
CA LEU A 288 16.07 13.21 -32.87
C LEU A 288 16.94 12.71 -31.71
N ALA A 289 16.44 12.84 -30.49
CA ALA A 289 17.06 12.26 -29.31
C ALA A 289 16.28 11.01 -28.89
N PHE A 290 16.96 9.87 -28.92
CA PHE A 290 16.49 8.63 -28.32
C PHE A 290 17.05 8.53 -26.90
N ASN A 291 16.17 8.52 -25.90
CA ASN A 291 16.56 8.18 -24.53
C ASN A 291 16.24 6.71 -24.27
N PHE A 292 17.28 5.88 -24.19
CA PHE A 292 17.22 4.46 -23.80
C PHE A 292 17.33 4.27 -22.28
#